data_AF-A0A7I8W944-F1
#
_entry.id   AF-A0A7I8W944-F1
#
_cell.length_a   1.000
_cell.length_b   1.000
_cell.length_c   1.000
_cell.angle_alpha   90.00
_cell.angle_beta   90.00
_cell.angle_gamma   90.00
#
_symmetry.space_group_name_H-M   'P 1'
#
loop_
_entity.id
_entity.type
_entity.pdbx_description
1 polymer ?
#
loop_
_entity_poly.entity_id
_entity_poly.type
_entity_poly.pdbx_seq_one_letter_code
_entity_poly.pdbx_strand_id
1 'polypeptide(L)'
;MVLGQQQIANLPGDIFLGGLFPVHKKSDNPGTPCGPIQGERGIQRLEAMFFTLEEINNKQDLLPNITLGARIIDTCSRDTYAVEQSMDFIRASMRSFSCGQSDAQPVAAVIGGSYSSVSIQVVNERK
;
A
#
# COMPACT_ATOMS: atom_id res chain seq x y z
N MET A 1 -17.16 -10.85 -9.69
CA MET A 1 -16.70 -9.77 -10.59
C MET A 1 -16.39 -8.54 -9.73
N VAL A 2 -15.15 -8.43 -9.24
CA VAL A 2 -14.55 -7.16 -8.83
C VAL A 2 -13.19 -7.16 -9.51
N LEU A 3 -13.14 -6.53 -10.68
CA LEU A 3 -11.91 -6.27 -11.41
C LEU A 3 -11.22 -5.11 -10.69
N GLY A 4 -10.01 -5.30 -10.14
CA GLY A 4 -9.12 -4.17 -9.86
C GLY A 4 -8.42 -4.08 -8.49
N GLN A 5 -8.63 -4.97 -7.53
CA GLN A 5 -7.89 -4.92 -6.26
C GLN A 5 -6.80 -5.99 -6.19
N GLN A 6 -5.58 -5.61 -6.53
CA GLN A 6 -4.40 -6.44 -6.33
C GLN A 6 -3.72 -6.00 -5.02
N GLN A 7 -4.48 -6.07 -3.91
CA GLN A 7 -3.91 -5.95 -2.57
C GLN A 7 -3.03 -7.17 -2.34
N ILE A 8 -1.73 -6.95 -2.12
CA ILE A 8 -0.78 -8.04 -1.93
C ILE A 8 -0.96 -8.64 -0.53
N ALA A 9 -1.29 -7.81 0.45
CA ALA A 9 -1.44 -8.22 1.84
C ALA A 9 -2.23 -7.17 2.64
N ASN A 10 -3.00 -7.67 3.60
CA ASN A 10 -3.73 -6.88 4.59
C ASN A 10 -3.40 -7.43 5.98
N LEU A 11 -2.66 -6.66 6.76
CA LEU A 11 -2.39 -6.96 8.17
C LEU A 11 -3.39 -6.19 9.03
N PRO A 12 -4.18 -6.87 9.87
CA PRO A 12 -5.15 -6.21 10.74
C PRO A 12 -4.43 -5.38 11.81
N GLY A 13 -5.07 -4.29 12.21
CA GLY A 13 -4.63 -3.45 13.33
C GLY A 13 -5.63 -2.33 13.60
N ASP A 14 -5.38 -1.56 14.64
CA ASP A 14 -6.19 -0.40 15.02
C ASP A 14 -5.93 0.80 14.10
N ILE A 15 -4.69 0.93 13.61
CA ILE A 15 -4.27 1.98 12.67
C ILE A 15 -3.66 1.32 11.44
N PHE A 16 -4.18 1.61 10.26
CA PHE A 16 -3.68 1.03 9.01
C PHE A 16 -2.67 1.96 8.33
N LEU A 17 -1.49 1.43 7.99
CA LEU A 17 -0.50 2.09 7.14
C LEU A 17 -0.57 1.55 5.70
N GLY A 18 -0.65 2.43 4.72
CA GLY A 18 -0.54 2.08 3.30
C GLY A 18 0.91 1.83 2.91
N GLY A 19 1.18 0.83 2.07
CA GLY A 19 2.50 0.56 1.51
C GLY A 19 2.46 0.50 -0.01
N LEU A 20 3.42 1.17 -0.67
CA LEU A 20 3.62 1.14 -2.13
C LEU A 20 4.99 0.54 -2.47
N PHE A 21 5.01 -0.71 -2.91
CA PHE A 21 6.24 -1.44 -3.23
C PHE A 21 6.24 -2.00 -4.66
N PRO A 22 7.39 -2.07 -5.35
CA PRO A 22 7.51 -2.67 -6.68
C PRO A 22 7.74 -4.18 -6.52
N VAL A 23 6.71 -4.91 -6.08
CA VAL A 23 6.81 -6.36 -5.90
C VAL A 23 7.02 -7.06 -7.23
N HIS A 24 6.40 -6.55 -8.30
CA HIS A 24 6.68 -6.96 -9.66
C HIS A 24 7.46 -5.89 -10.45
N LYS A 25 8.23 -6.36 -11.44
CA LYS A 25 8.77 -5.52 -12.51
C LYS A 25 7.64 -5.09 -13.45
N LYS A 26 7.91 -4.09 -14.28
CA LYS A 26 7.04 -3.75 -15.41
C LYS A 26 6.98 -4.95 -16.39
N SER A 27 5.78 -5.29 -16.84
CA SER A 27 5.59 -6.27 -17.92
C SER A 27 5.98 -5.69 -19.28
N ASP A 28 6.56 -6.53 -20.14
CA ASP A 28 6.84 -6.21 -21.54
C ASP A 28 5.61 -6.43 -22.45
N ASN A 29 4.61 -7.19 -21.97
CA ASN A 29 3.40 -7.51 -22.73
C ASN A 29 2.34 -6.40 -22.60
N PRO A 30 1.82 -5.86 -23.72
CA PRO A 30 0.67 -4.97 -23.72
C PRO A 30 -0.55 -5.66 -23.10
N GLY A 31 -1.16 -5.06 -22.08
CA GLY A 31 -2.36 -5.59 -21.42
C GLY A 31 -2.12 -6.28 -20.07
N THR A 32 -0.87 -6.62 -19.73
CA THR A 32 -0.54 -7.11 -18.38
C THR A 32 0.19 -6.02 -17.60
N PRO A 33 -0.30 -5.57 -16.44
CA PRO A 33 0.36 -4.49 -15.69
C PRO A 33 1.70 -4.90 -15.09
N CYS A 34 1.83 -6.15 -14.67
CA CYS A 34 2.89 -6.65 -13.81
C CYS A 34 3.65 -7.79 -14.49
N GLY A 35 4.99 -7.75 -14.42
CA GLY A 35 5.90 -8.76 -14.93
C GLY A 35 6.40 -9.70 -13.82
N PRO A 36 7.63 -10.23 -13.89
CA PRO A 36 8.17 -11.12 -12.88
C PRO A 36 8.43 -10.42 -11.54
N ILE A 37 8.46 -11.19 -10.45
CA ILE A 37 8.73 -10.71 -9.08
C ILE A 37 10.13 -10.09 -8.99
N GLN A 38 10.23 -8.99 -8.25
CA GLN A 38 11.46 -8.30 -7.92
C GLN A 38 11.83 -8.56 -6.45
N GLY A 39 12.82 -9.43 -6.22
CA GLY A 39 13.27 -9.80 -4.87
C GLY A 39 13.82 -8.63 -4.06
N GLU A 40 14.91 -8.01 -4.51
CA GLU A 40 15.65 -7.00 -3.70
C GLU A 40 14.90 -5.69 -3.47
N ARG A 41 14.22 -5.14 -4.49
CA ARG A 41 13.53 -3.84 -4.34
C ARG A 41 12.05 -3.97 -4.00
N GLY A 42 11.44 -5.12 -4.27
CA GLY A 42 10.05 -5.40 -4.00
C GLY A 42 9.90 -6.15 -2.68
N ILE A 43 10.15 -7.46 -2.73
CA ILE A 43 9.91 -8.37 -1.60
C ILE A 43 10.72 -7.97 -0.37
N GLN A 44 12.02 -7.67 -0.49
CA GLN A 44 12.83 -7.30 0.66
C GLN A 44 12.30 -6.06 1.39
N ARG A 45 11.80 -5.06 0.65
CA ARG A 45 11.24 -3.83 1.23
C ARG A 45 9.86 -4.06 1.85
N LEU A 46 9.06 -4.92 1.21
CA LEU A 46 7.79 -5.36 1.75
C LEU A 46 7.98 -6.09 3.10
N GLU A 47 8.87 -7.08 3.13
CA GLU A 47 9.22 -7.82 4.34
C GLU A 47 9.82 -6.90 5.41
N ALA A 48 10.66 -5.92 5.02
CA ALA A 48 11.18 -4.93 5.97
C ALA A 48 10.06 -4.09 6.62
N MET A 49 9.01 -3.75 5.87
CA MET A 49 7.84 -3.07 6.45
C MET A 49 7.13 -3.98 7.46
N PHE A 50 6.85 -5.25 7.11
CA PHE A 50 6.20 -6.19 8.02
C PHE A 50 7.01 -6.46 9.28
N PHE A 51 8.31 -6.72 9.12
CA PHE A 51 9.23 -6.86 10.24
C PHE A 51 9.19 -5.63 11.17
N THR A 52 9.21 -4.42 10.59
CA THR A 52 9.17 -3.19 11.39
C THR A 52 7.84 -3.04 12.13
N LEU A 53 6.71 -3.42 11.51
CA LEU A 53 5.40 -3.38 12.17
C LEU A 53 5.33 -4.35 13.35
N GLU A 54 5.83 -5.58 13.17
CA GLU A 54 5.92 -6.55 14.27
C GLU A 54 6.79 -6.03 15.42
N GLU A 55 7.96 -5.48 15.10
CA GLU A 55 8.86 -4.90 16.11
C GLU A 55 8.21 -3.73 16.87
N ILE A 56 7.40 -2.89 16.21
CA ILE A 56 6.67 -1.80 16.86
C ILE A 56 5.53 -2.34 17.72
N ASN A 57 4.74 -3.27 17.20
CA ASN A 57 3.59 -3.83 17.91
C ASN A 57 4.00 -4.64 19.15
N ASN A 58 5.23 -5.18 19.17
CA ASN A 58 5.79 -5.89 20.32
C ASN A 58 6.41 -4.95 21.39
N LYS A 59 6.57 -3.65 21.09
CA LYS A 59 7.15 -2.66 22.01
C LYS A 59 6.09 -1.93 22.82
N GLN A 60 6.04 -2.23 24.11
CA GLN A 60 5.07 -1.63 25.05
C GLN A 60 5.35 -0.15 25.36
N ASP A 61 6.55 0.36 25.03
CA ASP A 61 7.00 1.73 25.27
C ASP A 61 6.72 2.69 24.10
N LEU A 62 6.43 2.18 22.90
CA LEU A 62 6.28 2.98 21.69
C LEU A 62 4.80 3.24 21.31
N LEU A 63 3.94 2.23 21.43
CA LEU A 63 2.49 2.31 21.16
C LEU A 63 1.70 1.36 22.10
N PRO A 64 1.55 1.70 23.39
CA PRO A 64 0.83 0.85 24.33
C PRO A 64 -0.66 0.73 23.94
N ASN A 65 -1.16 -0.50 23.85
CA ASN A 65 -2.56 -0.84 23.51
C ASN A 65 -3.03 -0.40 22.11
N ILE A 66 -2.10 -0.10 21.19
CA ILE A 66 -2.43 0.23 19.79
C ILE A 66 -1.63 -0.69 18.90
N THR A 67 -2.31 -1.34 17.96
CA THR A 67 -1.69 -2.18 16.93
C THR A 67 -1.66 -1.46 15.58
N LEU A 68 -0.50 -1.47 14.94
CA LEU A 68 -0.33 -1.03 13.56
C LEU A 68 -0.63 -2.19 12.61
N GLY A 69 -1.60 -1.98 11.74
CA GLY A 69 -1.90 -2.80 10.58
C GLY A 69 -1.32 -2.21 9.30
N ALA A 70 -1.45 -2.93 8.19
CA ALA A 70 -0.95 -2.48 6.90
C ALA A 70 -1.82 -2.91 5.72
N ARG A 71 -1.86 -2.06 4.69
CA ARG A 71 -2.46 -2.35 3.39
C ARG A 71 -1.43 -2.13 2.30
N ILE A 72 -1.05 -3.21 1.62
CA ILE A 72 0.02 -3.18 0.64
C ILE A 72 -0.52 -3.23 -0.77
N ILE A 73 -0.02 -2.32 -1.61
CA ILE A 73 -0.33 -2.22 -3.03
C ILE A 73 0.94 -2.45 -3.84
N ASP A 74 0.82 -3.26 -4.89
CA ASP A 74 1.87 -3.39 -5.90
C ASP A 74 1.89 -2.19 -6.83
N THR A 75 3.06 -1.60 -7.02
CA THR A 75 3.27 -0.56 -8.02
C THR A 75 3.63 -1.12 -9.40
N CYS A 76 4.00 -2.40 -9.47
CA CYS A 76 4.46 -3.10 -10.68
C CYS A 76 5.55 -2.33 -11.46
N SER A 77 6.34 -1.52 -10.74
CA SER A 77 7.34 -0.61 -11.30
C SER A 77 6.80 0.29 -12.44
N ARG A 78 5.52 0.68 -12.37
CA ARG A 78 4.85 1.46 -13.40
C ARG A 78 4.04 2.62 -12.81
N ASP A 79 4.45 3.84 -13.14
CA ASP A 79 3.91 5.06 -12.52
C ASP A 79 2.39 5.19 -12.63
N THR A 80 1.83 5.07 -13.84
CA THR A 80 0.38 5.21 -14.07
C THR A 80 -0.45 4.18 -13.32
N TYR A 81 0.07 2.96 -13.18
CA TYR A 81 -0.58 1.90 -12.43
C TYR A 81 -0.50 2.15 -10.92
N ALA A 82 0.66 2.59 -10.44
CA ALA A 82 0.83 2.94 -9.03
C ALA A 82 -0.14 4.07 -8.61
N VAL A 83 -0.35 5.07 -9.47
CA VAL A 83 -1.35 6.14 -9.23
C VAL A 83 -2.76 5.57 -9.18
N GLU A 84 -3.16 4.79 -10.18
CA GLU A 84 -4.48 4.17 -10.24
C GLU A 84 -4.76 3.32 -8.99
N GLN A 85 -3.79 2.54 -8.54
CA GLN A 85 -3.94 1.72 -7.35
C GLN A 85 -3.93 2.58 -6.07
N SER A 86 -3.14 3.65 -6.01
CA SER A 86 -3.11 4.55 -4.84
C SER A 86 -4.46 5.23 -4.57
N MET A 87 -5.32 5.37 -5.59
CA MET A 87 -6.69 5.86 -5.42
C MET A 87 -7.53 4.98 -4.49
N ASP A 88 -7.18 3.71 -4.31
CA ASP A 88 -7.89 2.85 -3.35
C ASP A 88 -7.68 3.28 -1.90
N PHE A 89 -6.53 3.87 -1.56
CA PHE A 89 -6.32 4.47 -0.24
C PHE A 89 -7.26 5.67 -0.02
N ILE A 90 -7.40 6.53 -1.03
CA ILE A 90 -8.28 7.71 -0.98
C ILE A 90 -9.75 7.27 -0.92
N ARG A 91 -10.15 6.31 -1.76
CA ARG A 91 -11.52 5.75 -1.76
C ARG A 91 -11.89 5.13 -0.43
N ALA A 92 -10.98 4.38 0.19
CA ALA A 92 -11.21 3.83 1.53
C ALA A 92 -11.45 4.95 2.55
N SER A 93 -10.65 6.01 2.49
CA SER A 93 -10.84 7.18 3.35
C SER A 93 -12.16 7.92 3.12
N MET A 94 -12.56 8.10 1.86
CA MET A 94 -13.82 8.77 1.52
C MET A 94 -15.03 7.95 1.96
N ARG A 95 -15.01 6.61 1.76
CA ARG A 95 -16.11 5.71 2.17
C ARG A 95 -16.28 5.65 3.68
N SER A 96 -15.17 5.68 4.42
CA SER A 96 -15.20 5.79 5.89
C SER A 96 -15.92 7.07 6.33
N PHE A 97 -15.65 8.19 5.64
CA PHE A 97 -16.26 9.48 5.97
C PHE A 97 -17.72 9.62 5.51
N SER A 98 -18.08 9.09 4.33
CA SER A 98 -19.36 9.38 3.68
C SER A 98 -20.49 8.43 4.04
N CYS A 99 -20.19 7.20 4.51
CA CYS A 99 -21.23 6.17 4.63
C CYS A 99 -21.26 5.40 5.97
N GLY A 100 -20.41 5.73 6.95
CA GLY A 100 -20.38 4.99 8.22
C GLY A 100 -20.17 3.48 8.07
N GLN A 101 -19.75 3.02 6.88
CA GLN A 101 -19.46 1.63 6.61
C GLN A 101 -18.11 1.31 7.26
N SER A 102 -18.17 0.52 8.32
CA SER A 102 -17.06 0.09 9.18
C SER A 102 -16.02 -0.80 8.47
N ASP A 103 -16.31 -1.28 7.27
CA ASP A 103 -15.47 -2.26 6.56
C ASP A 103 -14.31 -1.60 5.78
N ALA A 104 -14.43 -0.30 5.47
CA ALA A 104 -13.40 0.45 4.76
C ALA A 104 -12.59 1.32 5.73
N GLN A 105 -11.78 0.70 6.58
CA GLN A 105 -10.88 1.46 7.45
C GLN A 105 -9.91 2.34 6.60
N PRO A 106 -9.80 3.65 6.90
CA PRO A 106 -8.89 4.55 6.20
C PRO A 106 -7.43 4.20 6.50
N VAL A 107 -6.52 4.48 5.56
CA VAL A 107 -5.09 4.45 5.87
C VAL A 107 -4.66 5.78 6.48
N ALA A 108 -3.92 5.74 7.59
CA ALA A 108 -3.47 6.94 8.29
C ALA A 108 -2.30 7.64 7.58
N ALA A 109 -1.43 6.86 6.94
CA ALA A 109 -0.30 7.35 6.17
C ALA A 109 0.10 6.32 5.11
N VAL A 110 0.88 6.74 4.11
CA VAL A 110 1.41 5.88 3.05
C VAL A 110 2.94 5.91 3.07
N ILE A 111 3.56 4.73 3.03
CA ILE A 111 5.02 4.52 2.96
C ILE A 111 5.38 4.01 1.56
N GLY A 112 6.28 4.72 0.89
CA GLY A 112 6.66 4.48 -0.52
C GLY A 112 6.56 5.78 -1.34
N GLY A 113 6.66 5.80 -2.67
CA GLY A 113 6.99 4.72 -3.60
C GLY A 113 8.49 4.58 -3.83
N SER A 114 8.89 3.42 -4.35
CA SER A 114 10.31 3.09 -4.56
C SER A 114 10.97 3.91 -5.68
N TYR A 115 10.18 4.51 -6.56
CA TYR A 115 10.63 5.37 -7.65
C TYR A 115 10.13 6.78 -7.40
N SER A 116 10.99 7.78 -7.62
CA SER A 116 10.64 9.19 -7.44
C SER A 116 9.49 9.62 -8.33
N SER A 117 9.39 9.11 -9.55
CA SER A 117 8.28 9.34 -10.48
C SER A 117 6.93 8.91 -9.90
N VAL A 118 6.87 7.73 -9.28
CA VAL A 118 5.69 7.22 -8.57
C VAL A 118 5.35 8.14 -7.39
N SER A 119 6.33 8.47 -6.55
CA SER A 119 6.10 9.30 -5.36
C SER A 119 5.60 10.70 -5.70
N ILE A 120 6.14 11.33 -6.75
CA ILE A 120 5.70 12.65 -7.23
C ILE A 120 4.23 12.59 -7.66
N GLN A 121 3.84 11.58 -8.43
CA GLN A 121 2.46 11.47 -8.90
C GLN A 121 1.50 11.22 -7.75
N VAL A 122 1.82 10.30 -6.82
CA VAL A 122 0.96 9.98 -5.67
C VAL A 122 0.72 11.21 -4.78
N VAL A 123 1.73 12.06 -4.57
CA VAL A 123 1.57 13.27 -3.74
C VAL A 123 0.79 14.38 -4.44
N ASN A 124 0.85 14.44 -5.77
CA ASN A 124 0.26 15.51 -6.56
C ASN A 124 -1.25 15.32 -6.86
N GLU A 125 -1.84 14.18 -6.51
CA GLU A 125 -3.27 13.87 -6.71
C GLU A 125 -4.21 14.59 -5.71
N ARG A 126 -3.77 15.70 -5.09
CA ARG A 126 -4.69 16.64 -4.43
C ARG A 126 -5.21 17.64 -5.45
N LYS A 127 -6.31 17.31 -6.14
CA LYS A 127 -7.12 18.31 -6.81
C LYS A 127 -8.58 18.19 -6.41
#